data_AF-K9GRM3-F1
#
_entry.id   AF-K9GRM3-F1
#
_cell.length_a   1.000
_cell.length_b   1.000
_cell.length_c   1.000
_cell.angle_alpha   90.00
_cell.angle_beta   90.00
_cell.angle_gamma   90.00
#
_symmetry.space_group_name_H-M   'P 1'
#
loop_
_entity.id
_entity.type
_entity.pdbx_description
1 polymer ?
#
loop_
_entity_poly.entity_id
_entity_poly.type
_entity_poly.pdbx_seq_one_letter_code
_entity_poly.pdbx_strand_id
1 'polypeptide(L)'
;MAKVIFTAWKTKSQLLEVRNEFYPPSAYAGPDLRSHGCAVVEAWKLRGNVPHHVEATALLTDAILHDDAQRNSIFSIRATYSAAFCRFVTGLVDTKIHGVRRTMFQRATDLGLPASFVELRHEATHREPPSLVVLRKAAQRSLEWLWDNYWASVGDDSGAPALTHDDDASVRAALCDALQPLSGGSADPVPKKRKRDQAISVAVRLVSVCNVSGAGVRLLSSVLLERGFLVPNGRE
;
A
#
# COMPACT_ATOMS: atom_id res chain seq x y z
N MET A 1 9.84 -18.80 -17.48
CA MET A 1 8.57 -18.31 -18.05
C MET A 1 8.31 -16.92 -17.50
N ALA A 2 8.01 -15.94 -18.36
CA ALA A 2 7.65 -14.61 -17.90
C ALA A 2 6.38 -14.67 -17.02
N LYS A 3 6.39 -13.97 -15.89
CA LYS A 3 5.26 -13.92 -14.96
C LYS A 3 4.18 -13.01 -15.57
N VAL A 4 3.22 -13.60 -16.28
CA VAL A 4 2.07 -12.86 -16.82
C VAL A 4 1.13 -12.52 -15.66
N ILE A 5 0.85 -11.23 -15.47
CA ILE A 5 -0.09 -10.73 -14.47
C ILE A 5 -1.30 -10.17 -15.22
N PHE A 6 -2.48 -10.70 -14.93
CA PHE A 6 -3.74 -10.18 -15.47
C PHE A 6 -4.22 -9.02 -14.59
N THR A 7 -4.67 -7.91 -15.18
CA THR A 7 -5.19 -6.76 -14.44
C THR A 7 -6.53 -6.30 -15.02
N ALA A 8 -7.36 -5.65 -14.20
CA ALA A 8 -8.67 -5.15 -14.63
C ALA A 8 -8.59 -3.87 -15.50
N TRP A 9 -7.53 -3.08 -15.30
CA TRP A 9 -7.16 -1.93 -16.12
C TRP A 9 -6.32 -2.36 -17.33
N LYS A 10 -6.42 -1.58 -18.42
CA LYS A 10 -5.70 -1.84 -19.68
C LYS A 10 -4.23 -1.40 -19.59
N THR A 11 -3.97 -0.28 -18.93
CA THR A 11 -2.63 0.29 -18.77
C THR A 11 -2.45 0.80 -17.35
N LYS A 12 -1.20 0.91 -16.89
CA LYS A 12 -0.87 1.45 -15.56
C LYS A 12 -1.33 2.91 -15.40
N SER A 13 -1.36 3.70 -16.48
CA SER A 13 -1.88 5.07 -16.49
C SER A 13 -3.32 5.14 -15.97
N GLN A 14 -4.19 4.22 -16.41
CA GLN A 14 -5.59 4.20 -15.95
C GLN A 14 -5.72 4.00 -14.44
N LEU A 15 -4.83 3.20 -13.85
CA LEU A 15 -4.79 3.04 -12.40
C LEU A 15 -4.32 4.31 -11.69
N LEU A 16 -3.35 5.04 -12.26
CA LEU A 16 -2.87 6.30 -11.73
C LEU A 16 -3.89 7.43 -11.87
N GLU A 17 -4.66 7.46 -12.96
CA GLU A 17 -5.78 8.38 -13.16
C GLU A 17 -6.82 8.17 -12.04
N VAL A 18 -7.30 6.94 -11.85
CA VAL A 18 -8.25 6.61 -10.77
C VAL A 18 -7.68 6.92 -9.38
N ARG A 19 -6.37 6.69 -9.16
CA ARG A 19 -5.71 7.10 -7.90
C ARG A 19 -5.83 8.61 -7.68
N ASN A 20 -5.55 9.40 -8.71
CA ASN A 20 -5.58 10.86 -8.60
C ASN A 20 -7.02 11.40 -8.45
N GLU A 21 -8.02 10.67 -8.94
CA GLU A 21 -9.44 10.98 -8.69
C GLU A 21 -9.83 10.74 -7.23
N PHE A 22 -9.33 9.66 -6.60
CA PHE A 22 -9.56 9.39 -5.18
C PHE A 22 -8.73 10.27 -4.24
N TYR A 23 -7.49 10.56 -4.62
CA TYR A 23 -6.52 11.33 -3.85
C TYR A 23 -6.01 12.51 -4.69
N PRO A 24 -6.83 13.56 -4.87
CA PRO A 24 -6.42 14.71 -5.66
C PRO A 24 -5.21 15.39 -5.01
N PRO A 25 -4.17 15.76 -5.79
CA PRO A 25 -3.04 16.54 -5.28
C PRO A 25 -3.52 17.85 -4.65
N SER A 26 -2.77 18.37 -3.68
CA SER A 26 -3.11 19.65 -3.02
C SER A 26 -3.21 20.85 -3.98
N ALA A 27 -2.56 20.77 -5.14
CA ALA A 27 -2.61 21.78 -6.20
C ALA A 27 -3.82 21.65 -7.14
N TYR A 28 -4.60 20.56 -7.05
CA TYR A 28 -5.74 20.33 -7.93
C TYR A 28 -6.94 21.19 -7.49
N ALA A 29 -7.37 22.09 -8.38
CA ALA A 29 -8.51 22.99 -8.17
C ALA A 29 -9.71 22.66 -9.09
N GLY A 30 -9.71 21.48 -9.71
CA GLY A 30 -10.79 21.04 -10.60
C GLY A 30 -12.01 20.50 -9.85
N PRO A 31 -13.04 20.02 -10.59
CA PRO A 31 -14.22 19.41 -9.99
C PRO A 31 -13.88 18.12 -9.23
N ASP A 32 -14.74 17.73 -8.30
CA ASP A 32 -14.64 16.44 -7.60
C ASP A 32 -14.94 15.29 -8.58
N LEU A 33 -13.93 14.47 -8.86
CA LEU A 33 -14.01 13.34 -9.79
C LEU A 33 -14.14 11.99 -9.08
N ARG A 34 -14.29 11.98 -7.74
CA ARG A 34 -14.36 10.73 -6.96
C ARG A 34 -15.51 9.82 -7.39
N SER A 35 -16.64 10.39 -7.81
CA SER A 35 -17.80 9.63 -8.32
C SER A 35 -17.47 8.89 -9.62
N HIS A 36 -16.68 9.49 -10.50
CA HIS A 36 -16.18 8.84 -11.71
C HIS A 36 -15.24 7.70 -11.35
N GLY A 37 -14.31 7.92 -10.41
CA GLY A 37 -13.40 6.88 -9.91
C GLY A 37 -14.14 5.67 -9.36
N CYS A 38 -15.20 5.88 -8.57
CA CYS A 38 -16.08 4.80 -8.08
C CYS A 38 -16.69 4.00 -9.24
N ALA A 39 -17.24 4.68 -10.25
CA ALA A 39 -17.85 4.03 -11.42
C ALA A 39 -16.84 3.20 -12.23
N VAL A 40 -15.62 3.70 -12.40
CA VAL A 40 -14.53 2.98 -13.08
C VAL A 40 -14.14 1.71 -12.32
N VAL A 41 -13.99 1.80 -10.98
CA VAL A 41 -13.68 0.62 -10.15
C VAL A 41 -14.81 -0.40 -10.19
N GLU A 42 -16.08 0.02 -10.24
CA GLU A 42 -17.21 -0.90 -10.39
C GLU A 42 -17.15 -1.63 -11.74
N ALA A 43 -16.83 -0.92 -12.83
CA ALA A 43 -16.61 -1.55 -14.13
C ALA A 43 -15.42 -2.52 -14.11
N TRP A 44 -14.35 -2.23 -13.37
CA TRP A 44 -13.23 -3.15 -13.18
C TRP A 44 -13.61 -4.40 -12.38
N LYS A 45 -14.48 -4.28 -11.38
CA LYS A 45 -14.99 -5.44 -10.63
C LYS A 45 -15.72 -6.43 -11.52
N LEU A 46 -16.49 -5.95 -12.50
CA LEU A 46 -17.16 -6.80 -13.50
C LEU A 46 -16.17 -7.57 -14.40
N ARG A 47 -14.98 -7.02 -14.66
CA ARG A 47 -13.91 -7.69 -15.41
C ARG A 47 -13.14 -8.71 -14.56
N GLY A 48 -13.14 -8.53 -13.24
CA GLY A 48 -12.45 -9.38 -12.28
C GLY A 48 -10.99 -8.98 -12.01
N ASN A 49 -10.40 -9.62 -11.01
CA ASN A 49 -9.02 -9.40 -10.54
C ASN A 49 -8.68 -7.95 -10.11
N VAL A 50 -9.62 -7.28 -9.43
CA VAL A 50 -9.37 -5.99 -8.78
C VAL A 50 -8.74 -6.23 -7.41
N PRO A 51 -7.59 -5.61 -7.09
CA PRO A 51 -7.04 -5.69 -5.74
C PRO A 51 -8.02 -5.14 -4.71
N HIS A 52 -8.12 -5.82 -3.56
CA HIS A 52 -9.02 -5.40 -2.48
C HIS A 52 -8.81 -3.95 -2.04
N HIS A 53 -7.57 -3.45 -2.06
CA HIS A 53 -7.25 -2.05 -1.76
C HIS A 53 -7.98 -1.06 -2.68
N VAL A 54 -8.09 -1.39 -3.96
CA VAL A 54 -8.78 -0.55 -4.95
C VAL A 54 -10.30 -0.58 -4.70
N GLU A 55 -10.86 -1.76 -4.48
CA GLU A 55 -12.29 -1.92 -4.15
C GLU A 55 -12.65 -1.20 -2.84
N ALA A 56 -11.85 -1.38 -1.79
CA ALA A 56 -12.09 -0.75 -0.49
C ALA A 56 -12.01 0.78 -0.58
N THR A 57 -11.10 1.32 -1.39
CA THR A 57 -10.99 2.77 -1.63
C THR A 57 -12.27 3.30 -2.28
N ALA A 58 -12.77 2.62 -3.31
CA ALA A 58 -14.01 3.01 -3.98
C ALA A 58 -15.21 2.95 -3.01
N LEU A 59 -15.37 1.86 -2.24
CA LEU A 59 -16.48 1.72 -1.29
C LEU A 59 -16.47 2.77 -0.19
N LEU A 60 -15.30 3.08 0.38
CA LEU A 60 -15.16 4.11 1.41
C LEU A 60 -15.43 5.51 0.84
N THR A 61 -14.96 5.76 -0.38
CA THR A 61 -15.21 7.03 -1.07
C THR A 61 -16.68 7.20 -1.42
N ASP A 62 -17.33 6.15 -1.91
CA ASP A 62 -18.76 6.14 -2.21
C ASP A 62 -19.60 6.42 -0.95
N ALA A 63 -19.22 5.85 0.20
CA ALA A 63 -19.84 6.15 1.48
C ALA A 63 -19.70 7.64 1.88
N ILE A 64 -18.57 8.27 1.57
CA ILE A 64 -18.34 9.71 1.80
C ILE A 64 -19.21 10.56 0.85
N LEU A 65 -19.32 10.17 -0.42
CA LEU A 65 -20.18 10.87 -1.38
C LEU A 65 -21.67 10.73 -1.06
N HIS A 66 -22.07 9.62 -0.42
CA HIS A 66 -23.43 9.38 0.05
C HIS A 66 -23.80 10.17 1.33
N ASP A 67 -22.82 10.73 2.04
CA ASP A 67 -23.02 11.47 3.30
C ASP A 67 -23.59 12.88 3.08
N ASP A 68 -24.85 12.90 2.67
CA ASP A 68 -25.66 14.11 2.52
C ASP A 68 -26.94 13.97 3.35
N ALA A 69 -26.99 14.67 4.49
CA ALA A 69 -28.13 14.63 5.41
C ALA A 69 -29.40 15.31 4.87
N GLN A 70 -29.32 16.08 3.78
CA GLN A 70 -30.50 16.65 3.11
C GLN A 70 -31.16 15.65 2.17
N ARG A 71 -30.37 14.75 1.57
CA ARG A 71 -30.83 13.76 0.59
C ARG A 71 -31.08 12.38 1.19
N ASN A 72 -30.31 12.02 2.21
CA ASN A 72 -30.29 10.68 2.79
C ASN A 72 -30.60 10.71 4.28
N SER A 73 -31.28 9.67 4.75
CA SER A 73 -31.53 9.50 6.19
C SER A 73 -30.23 9.20 6.95
N ILE A 74 -30.13 9.63 8.21
CA ILE A 74 -28.98 9.35 9.08
C ILE A 74 -28.71 7.84 9.19
N PHE A 75 -29.78 7.05 9.22
CA PHE A 75 -29.68 5.59 9.22
C PHE A 75 -29.01 5.07 7.94
N SER A 76 -29.44 5.53 6.77
CA SER A 76 -28.84 5.15 5.49
C SER A 76 -27.36 5.49 5.44
N ILE A 77 -26.97 6.70 5.87
CA ILE A 77 -25.57 7.13 5.89
C ILE A 77 -24.74 6.23 6.82
N ARG A 78 -25.22 5.97 8.05
CA ARG A 78 -24.54 5.07 9.00
C ARG A 78 -24.41 3.65 8.45
N ALA A 79 -25.43 3.14 7.77
CA ALA A 79 -25.42 1.81 7.18
C ALA A 79 -24.39 1.71 6.05
N THR A 80 -24.34 2.69 5.14
CA THR A 80 -23.37 2.74 4.03
C THR A 80 -21.94 2.78 4.55
N TYR A 81 -21.63 3.65 5.51
CA TYR A 81 -20.29 3.67 6.14
C TYR A 81 -19.94 2.37 6.83
N SER A 82 -20.87 1.80 7.60
CA SER A 82 -20.64 0.55 8.33
C SER A 82 -20.36 -0.60 7.37
N ALA A 83 -21.12 -0.70 6.28
CA ALA A 83 -20.93 -1.71 5.24
C ALA A 83 -19.57 -1.56 4.54
N ALA A 84 -19.22 -0.35 4.09
CA ALA A 84 -17.94 -0.06 3.44
C ALA A 84 -16.76 -0.37 4.38
N PHE A 85 -16.83 0.06 5.63
CA PHE A 85 -15.79 -0.17 6.63
C PHE A 85 -15.62 -1.66 6.97
N CYS A 86 -16.74 -2.38 7.17
CA CYS A 86 -16.69 -3.81 7.45
C CYS A 86 -16.10 -4.61 6.29
N ARG A 87 -16.41 -4.22 5.04
CA ARG A 87 -15.85 -4.85 3.83
C ARG A 87 -14.36 -4.56 3.69
N PHE A 88 -13.92 -3.31 3.95
CA PHE A 88 -12.50 -2.94 4.02
C PHE A 88 -11.72 -3.83 5.00
N VAL A 89 -12.15 -3.90 6.27
CA VAL A 89 -11.44 -4.68 7.29
C VAL A 89 -11.47 -6.18 6.96
N THR A 90 -12.66 -6.72 6.64
CA THR A 90 -12.82 -8.16 6.40
C THR A 90 -12.02 -8.60 5.18
N GLY A 91 -12.03 -7.87 4.06
CA GLY A 91 -11.26 -8.28 2.89
C GLY A 91 -9.74 -8.26 3.09
N LEU A 92 -9.23 -7.43 4.01
CA LEU A 92 -7.81 -7.44 4.39
C LEU A 92 -7.47 -8.59 5.34
N VAL A 93 -8.27 -8.81 6.38
CA VAL A 93 -7.94 -9.80 7.42
C VAL A 93 -8.43 -11.21 7.10
N ASP A 94 -9.39 -11.38 6.19
CA ASP A 94 -9.98 -12.68 5.84
C ASP A 94 -9.40 -13.27 4.54
N THR A 95 -8.25 -12.75 4.07
CA THR A 95 -7.57 -13.37 2.93
C THR A 95 -7.29 -14.82 3.29
N LYS A 96 -7.92 -15.75 2.54
CA LYS A 96 -7.87 -17.20 2.76
C LYS A 96 -6.46 -17.72 2.51
N ILE A 97 -5.58 -17.53 3.48
CA ILE A 97 -4.25 -18.10 3.49
C ILE A 97 -4.39 -19.52 4.06
N HIS A 98 -3.97 -20.50 3.27
CA HIS A 98 -3.82 -21.88 3.73
C HIS A 98 -2.75 -21.93 4.84
N GLY A 99 -3.14 -22.36 6.04
CA GLY A 99 -2.24 -22.41 7.19
C GLY A 99 -2.96 -22.45 8.54
N VAL A 100 -2.20 -22.18 9.61
CA VAL A 100 -2.70 -22.15 10.99
C VAL A 100 -3.82 -21.12 11.12
N ARG A 101 -4.92 -21.51 11.77
CA ARG A 101 -6.03 -20.59 12.10
C ARG A 101 -5.49 -19.44 12.96
N ARG A 102 -5.57 -18.22 12.44
CA ARG A 102 -5.25 -16.98 13.16
C ARG A 102 -6.50 -16.13 13.34
N THR A 103 -6.57 -15.41 14.46
CA THR A 103 -7.67 -14.48 14.74
C THR A 103 -7.57 -13.24 13.84
N MET A 104 -8.68 -12.49 13.68
CA MET A 104 -8.66 -11.22 12.93
C MET A 104 -7.65 -10.23 13.52
N PHE A 105 -7.51 -10.17 14.84
CA PHE A 105 -6.54 -9.30 15.52
C PHE A 105 -5.09 -9.65 15.18
N GLN A 106 -4.74 -10.95 15.18
CA GLN A 106 -3.40 -11.39 14.81
C GLN A 106 -3.08 -11.02 13.37
N ARG A 107 -4.03 -11.22 12.45
CA ARG A 107 -3.86 -10.87 11.04
C ARG A 107 -3.75 -9.36 10.82
N ALA A 108 -4.56 -8.58 11.52
CA ALA A 108 -4.44 -7.11 11.50
C ALA A 108 -3.05 -6.66 11.97
N THR A 109 -2.53 -7.27 13.03
CA THR A 109 -1.18 -6.98 13.56
C THR A 109 -0.09 -7.30 12.55
N ASP A 110 -0.21 -8.44 11.85
CA ASP A 110 0.73 -8.85 10.80
C ASP A 110 0.75 -7.83 9.65
N LEU A 111 -0.43 -7.36 9.22
CA LEU A 111 -0.62 -6.37 8.16
C LEU A 111 -0.32 -4.92 8.58
N GLY A 112 -0.07 -4.66 9.87
CA GLY A 112 0.07 -3.29 10.37
C GLY A 112 -1.24 -2.49 10.37
N LEU A 113 -2.39 -3.17 10.33
CA LEU A 113 -3.71 -2.57 10.47
C LEU A 113 -3.98 -2.24 11.95
N PRO A 114 -4.47 -1.04 12.30
CA PRO A 114 -4.76 -0.69 13.69
C PRO A 114 -5.77 -1.64 14.35
N ALA A 115 -5.48 -2.11 15.56
CA ALA A 115 -6.38 -3.01 16.32
C ALA A 115 -7.77 -2.40 16.52
N SER A 116 -7.85 -1.08 16.69
CA SER A 116 -9.11 -0.34 16.79
C SER A 116 -10.03 -0.51 15.59
N PHE A 117 -9.50 -0.85 14.40
CA PHE A 117 -10.33 -1.11 13.22
C PHE A 117 -11.03 -2.47 13.31
N VAL A 118 -10.37 -3.47 13.90
CA VAL A 118 -10.96 -4.79 14.14
C VAL A 118 -12.06 -4.69 15.19
N GLU A 119 -11.82 -3.92 16.25
CA GLU A 119 -12.82 -3.62 17.29
C GLU A 119 -14.04 -2.90 16.71
N LEU A 120 -13.82 -1.83 15.94
CA LEU A 120 -14.91 -1.07 15.33
C LEU A 120 -15.73 -1.91 14.35
N ARG A 121 -15.07 -2.79 13.57
CA ARG A 121 -15.77 -3.76 12.71
C ARG A 121 -16.60 -4.72 13.54
N HIS A 122 -16.08 -5.24 14.66
CA HIS A 122 -16.84 -6.14 15.52
C HIS A 122 -18.08 -5.44 16.09
N GLU A 123 -17.94 -4.22 16.59
CA GLU A 123 -19.03 -3.37 17.07
C GLU A 123 -20.09 -3.13 15.99
N ALA A 124 -19.69 -2.69 14.80
CA ALA A 124 -20.62 -2.41 13.70
C ALA A 124 -21.41 -3.64 13.21
N THR A 125 -20.89 -4.86 13.41
CA THR A 125 -21.56 -6.10 12.99
C THR A 125 -22.45 -6.75 14.05
N HIS A 126 -22.11 -6.60 15.33
CA HIS A 126 -22.74 -7.37 16.42
C HIS A 126 -23.45 -6.50 17.46
N ARG A 127 -23.19 -5.19 17.48
CA ARG A 127 -23.79 -4.24 18.42
C ARG A 127 -24.60 -3.20 17.65
N GLU A 128 -25.02 -2.17 18.37
CA GLU A 128 -25.58 -0.99 17.72
C GLU A 128 -24.51 -0.34 16.81
N PRO A 129 -24.87 0.11 15.60
CA PRO A 129 -23.92 0.75 14.70
C PRO A 129 -23.22 1.93 15.40
N PRO A 130 -21.92 2.17 15.14
CA PRO A 130 -21.22 3.29 15.75
C PRO A 130 -21.87 4.63 15.37
N SER A 131 -21.56 5.67 16.15
CA SER A 131 -21.99 7.03 15.82
C SER A 131 -21.41 7.48 14.48
N LEU A 132 -22.13 8.38 13.80
CA LEU A 132 -21.70 8.87 12.49
C LEU A 132 -20.35 9.59 12.54
N VAL A 133 -20.05 10.29 13.64
CA VAL A 133 -18.74 10.94 13.86
C VAL A 133 -17.61 9.91 13.89
N VAL A 134 -17.82 8.77 14.56
CA VAL A 134 -16.83 7.69 14.61
C VAL A 134 -16.63 7.08 13.22
N LEU A 135 -17.73 6.82 12.50
CA LEU A 135 -17.68 6.24 11.15
C LEU A 135 -16.97 7.15 10.13
N ARG A 136 -17.23 8.45 10.14
CA ARG A 136 -16.53 9.44 9.28
C ARG A 136 -15.03 9.44 9.55
N LYS A 137 -14.63 9.50 10.83
CA LYS A 137 -13.21 9.45 11.23
C LYS A 137 -12.56 8.12 10.84
N ALA A 138 -13.29 7.01 11.00
CA ALA A 138 -12.79 5.69 10.63
C ALA A 138 -12.58 5.59 9.11
N ALA A 139 -13.53 6.06 8.30
CA ALA A 139 -13.39 6.09 6.84
C ALA A 139 -12.18 6.92 6.38
N GLN A 140 -11.99 8.11 6.95
CA GLN A 140 -10.84 8.96 6.64
C GLN A 140 -9.51 8.27 6.99
N ARG A 141 -9.39 7.71 8.21
CA ARG A 141 -8.18 6.96 8.62
C ARG A 141 -7.95 5.70 7.78
N SER A 142 -9.01 5.07 7.30
CA SER A 142 -8.91 3.92 6.38
C SER A 142 -8.36 4.34 5.02
N LEU A 143 -8.78 5.47 4.47
CA LEU A 143 -8.24 6.00 3.21
C LEU A 143 -6.77 6.41 3.35
N GLU A 144 -6.39 7.04 4.46
CA GLU A 144 -4.98 7.33 4.78
C GLU A 144 -4.14 6.05 4.85
N TRP A 145 -4.64 5.02 5.55
CA TRP A 145 -3.94 3.74 5.62
C TRP A 145 -3.84 3.05 4.24
N LEU A 146 -4.89 3.12 3.42
CA LEU A 146 -4.89 2.58 2.05
C LEU A 146 -3.90 3.31 1.15
N TRP A 147 -3.72 4.62 1.36
CA TRP A 147 -2.69 5.39 0.68
C TRP A 147 -1.30 4.84 1.01
N ASP A 148 -0.96 4.80 2.29
CA ASP A 148 0.37 4.38 2.76
C ASP A 148 0.69 2.92 2.40
N ASN A 149 -0.31 2.02 2.51
CA ASN A 149 -0.12 0.59 2.32
C ASN A 149 -0.19 0.17 0.84
N TYR A 150 -0.77 0.97 -0.05
CA TYR A 150 -0.98 0.58 -1.44
C TYR A 150 -0.70 1.72 -2.42
N TRP A 151 -1.52 2.78 -2.41
CA TRP A 151 -1.52 3.77 -3.50
C TRP A 151 -0.23 4.58 -3.65
N ALA A 152 0.48 4.83 -2.54
CA ALA A 152 1.78 5.50 -2.56
C ALA A 152 2.80 4.71 -3.41
N SER A 153 2.79 3.38 -3.33
CA SER A 153 3.71 2.52 -4.09
C SER A 153 3.29 2.29 -5.54
N VAL A 154 2.04 2.55 -5.91
CA VAL A 154 1.54 2.33 -7.29
C VAL A 154 2.21 3.27 -8.31
N GLY A 155 2.60 4.48 -7.89
CA GLY A 155 3.32 5.44 -8.74
C GLY A 155 4.82 5.18 -8.84
N ASP A 156 5.39 4.54 -7.82
CA ASP A 156 6.76 4.05 -7.84
C ASP A 156 6.82 2.75 -8.64
N ASP A 157 7.00 2.87 -9.96
CA ASP A 157 7.69 1.80 -10.71
C ASP A 157 9.17 1.68 -10.32
N SER A 158 9.61 2.31 -9.23
CA SER A 158 10.86 2.11 -8.51
C SER A 158 10.97 0.71 -7.84
N GLY A 159 10.28 -0.29 -8.40
CA GLY A 159 10.68 -1.70 -8.38
C GLY A 159 11.45 -2.10 -9.65
N ALA A 160 11.72 -1.16 -10.55
CA ALA A 160 12.75 -1.20 -11.58
C ALA A 160 13.43 0.18 -11.56
N PRO A 161 14.74 0.28 -11.24
CA PRO A 161 15.44 1.49 -11.62
C PRO A 161 15.29 1.60 -13.13
N ALA A 162 14.78 2.73 -13.62
CA ALA A 162 14.95 3.13 -15.01
C ALA A 162 16.44 3.39 -15.21
N LEU A 163 17.22 2.32 -15.32
CA LEU A 163 18.57 2.36 -15.87
C LEU A 163 18.38 2.62 -17.36
N THR A 164 18.34 3.90 -17.71
CA THR A 164 18.29 4.35 -19.10
C THR A 164 19.60 4.04 -19.86
N HIS A 165 20.63 3.54 -19.19
CA HIS A 165 21.85 3.02 -19.79
C HIS A 165 22.39 1.84 -18.96
N ASP A 166 22.72 0.73 -19.62
CA ASP A 166 23.50 -0.41 -19.07
C ASP A 166 24.96 0.01 -18.87
N ASP A 167 25.17 1.07 -18.06
CA ASP A 167 26.49 1.53 -17.63
C ASP A 167 26.72 1.05 -16.20
N ASP A 168 27.83 0.35 -15.99
CA ASP A 168 28.26 -0.21 -14.71
C ASP A 168 28.29 0.86 -13.61
N ALA A 169 28.57 2.14 -13.96
CA ALA A 169 28.56 3.26 -13.03
C ALA A 169 27.15 3.59 -12.49
N SER A 170 26.13 3.53 -13.34
CA SER A 170 24.74 3.80 -12.98
C SER A 170 24.15 2.69 -12.11
N VAL A 171 24.45 1.43 -12.48
CA VAL A 171 24.07 0.24 -11.69
C VAL A 171 24.72 0.30 -10.30
N ARG A 172 26.01 0.64 -10.24
CA ARG A 172 26.75 0.79 -8.99
C ARG A 172 26.15 1.89 -8.09
N ALA A 173 25.79 3.05 -8.65
CA ALA A 173 25.15 4.12 -7.89
C ALA A 173 23.79 3.69 -7.29
N ALA A 174 22.97 2.98 -8.08
CA ALA A 174 21.68 2.45 -7.62
C ALA A 174 21.83 1.39 -6.51
N LEU A 175 22.89 0.56 -6.55
CA LEU A 175 23.21 -0.40 -5.50
C LEU A 175 23.65 0.30 -4.20
N CYS A 176 24.47 1.36 -4.30
CA CYS A 176 24.87 2.15 -3.14
C CYS A 176 23.68 2.85 -2.48
N ASP A 177 22.78 3.45 -3.26
CA ASP A 177 21.53 4.06 -2.76
C ASP A 177 20.65 3.02 -2.04
N ALA A 178 20.48 1.84 -2.65
CA ALA A 178 19.71 0.76 -2.04
C ALA A 178 20.30 0.27 -0.72
N LEU A 179 21.62 0.34 -0.52
CA LEU A 179 22.33 -0.11 0.69
C LEU A 179 22.51 0.99 1.75
N GLN A 180 22.35 2.27 1.40
CA GLN A 180 22.49 3.41 2.32
C GLN A 180 21.66 3.27 3.62
N PRO A 181 20.42 2.72 3.60
CA PRO A 181 19.64 2.49 4.82
C PRO A 181 20.26 1.48 5.79
N LEU A 182 21.17 0.62 5.35
CA LEU A 182 21.87 -0.38 6.18
C LEU A 182 23.24 0.11 6.68
N SER A 183 23.84 1.11 6.02
CA SER A 183 25.16 1.65 6.39
C SER A 183 25.12 2.61 7.59
N GLY A 184 23.93 3.16 7.90
CA GLY A 184 23.72 3.99 9.09
C GLY A 184 23.71 3.16 10.38
N GLY A 185 24.83 3.11 11.08
CA GLY A 185 24.90 2.67 12.48
C GLY A 185 24.16 3.64 13.40
N SER A 186 22.83 3.59 13.39
CA SER A 186 22.04 4.40 14.32
C SER A 186 22.14 3.80 15.73
N ALA A 187 22.66 4.61 16.65
CA ALA A 187 22.81 4.32 18.08
C ALA A 187 21.46 4.28 18.84
N ASP A 188 20.34 4.51 18.16
CA ASP A 188 19.01 4.49 18.77
C ASP A 188 18.30 3.13 18.63
N PRO A 189 17.57 2.68 19.67
CA PRO A 189 16.85 1.41 19.66
C PRO A 189 15.62 1.49 18.75
N VAL A 190 15.82 1.30 17.45
CA VAL A 190 14.73 1.12 16.48
C VAL A 190 13.99 -0.21 16.76
N PRO A 191 12.65 -0.23 16.82
CA PRO A 191 11.87 -1.45 17.03
C PRO A 191 12.25 -2.58 16.05
N LYS A 192 12.40 -3.81 16.56
CA LYS A 192 12.84 -4.99 15.77
C LYS A 192 12.00 -5.23 14.50
N LYS A 193 10.70 -4.89 14.51
CA LYS A 193 9.80 -5.00 13.35
C LYS A 193 10.17 -4.01 12.24
N ARG A 194 10.44 -2.75 12.58
CA ARG A 194 10.85 -1.70 11.61
C ARG A 194 12.20 -2.03 10.95
N LYS A 195 13.15 -2.61 11.69
CA LYS A 195 14.43 -3.09 11.11
C LYS A 195 14.22 -4.22 10.11
N ARG A 196 13.27 -5.13 10.35
CA ARG A 196 12.93 -6.23 9.45
C ARG A 196 12.26 -5.72 8.17
N ASP A 197 11.30 -4.82 8.28
CA ASP A 197 10.59 -4.24 7.13
C ASP A 197 11.55 -3.42 6.25
N GLN A 198 12.47 -2.69 6.89
CA GLN A 198 13.55 -1.96 6.20
C GLN A 198 14.50 -2.91 5.46
N ALA A 199 14.94 -4.01 6.09
CA ALA A 199 15.80 -5.00 5.45
C ALA A 199 15.11 -5.69 4.26
N ILE A 200 13.81 -5.99 4.37
CA ILE A 200 13.01 -6.55 3.28
C ILE A 200 12.92 -5.55 2.12
N SER A 201 12.65 -4.27 2.42
CA SER A 201 12.60 -3.21 1.42
C SER A 201 13.93 -3.06 0.65
N VAL A 202 15.05 -3.06 1.37
CA VAL A 202 16.39 -3.03 0.77
C VAL A 202 16.64 -4.26 -0.11
N ALA A 203 16.31 -5.46 0.37
CA ALA A 203 16.49 -6.69 -0.41
C ALA A 203 15.70 -6.68 -1.72
N VAL A 204 14.46 -6.17 -1.70
CA VAL A 204 13.63 -6.05 -2.91
C VAL A 204 14.26 -5.10 -3.92
N ARG A 205 14.80 -3.95 -3.48
CA ARG A 205 15.50 -3.00 -4.36
C ARG A 205 16.77 -3.60 -4.97
N LEU A 206 17.57 -4.32 -4.19
CA LEU A 206 18.78 -4.98 -4.70
C LEU A 206 18.46 -6.06 -5.74
N VAL A 207 17.45 -6.89 -5.48
CA VAL A 207 17.00 -7.91 -6.43
C VAL A 207 16.48 -7.27 -7.72
N SER A 208 15.78 -6.15 -7.60
CA SER A 208 15.34 -5.37 -8.75
C SER A 208 16.52 -4.88 -9.60
N VAL A 209 17.50 -4.20 -9.00
CA VAL A 209 18.70 -3.68 -9.70
C VAL A 209 19.47 -4.83 -10.38
N CYS A 210 19.64 -5.96 -9.68
CA CYS A 210 20.34 -7.12 -10.22
C CYS A 210 19.59 -7.86 -11.34
N ASN A 211 18.26 -7.77 -11.41
CA ASN A 211 17.49 -8.39 -12.48
C ASN A 211 17.48 -7.54 -13.77
N VAL A 212 17.84 -6.26 -13.68
CA VAL A 212 17.83 -5.33 -14.82
C VAL A 212 19.15 -5.35 -15.59
N SER A 213 20.30 -5.59 -14.93
CA SER A 213 21.62 -5.64 -15.60
C SER A 213 22.30 -7.00 -15.44
N GLY A 214 22.86 -7.54 -16.52
CA GLY A 214 23.65 -8.78 -16.50
C GLY A 214 24.93 -8.68 -15.65
N ALA A 215 25.42 -7.47 -15.38
CA ALA A 215 26.55 -7.22 -14.50
C ALA A 215 26.16 -6.97 -13.03
N GLY A 216 24.86 -6.84 -12.73
CA GLY A 216 24.36 -6.37 -11.42
C GLY A 216 24.82 -7.23 -10.23
N VAL A 217 24.87 -8.56 -10.39
CA VAL A 217 25.34 -9.47 -9.32
C VAL A 217 26.84 -9.30 -9.04
N ARG A 218 27.66 -9.11 -10.09
CA ARG A 218 29.10 -8.86 -9.94
C ARG A 218 29.36 -7.52 -9.26
N LEU A 219 28.63 -6.48 -9.67
CA LEU A 219 28.74 -5.14 -9.10
C LEU A 219 28.25 -5.10 -7.65
N LEU A 220 27.14 -5.77 -7.32
CA LEU A 220 26.68 -5.92 -5.94
C LEU A 220 27.75 -6.56 -5.05
N SER A 221 28.41 -7.60 -5.56
CA SER A 221 29.49 -8.27 -4.83
C SER A 221 30.67 -7.32 -4.58
N SER A 222 31.00 -6.46 -5.57
CA SER A 222 32.03 -5.43 -5.40
C SER A 222 31.66 -4.38 -4.36
N VAL A 223 30.42 -3.87 -4.38
CA VAL A 223 29.94 -2.81 -3.47
C VAL A 223 29.83 -3.33 -2.04
N LEU A 224 29.38 -4.57 -1.84
CA LEU A 224 29.31 -5.16 -0.51
C LEU A 224 30.69 -5.34 0.14
N LEU A 225 31.74 -5.54 -0.67
CA LEU A 225 33.13 -5.66 -0.22
C LEU A 225 33.80 -4.30 0.04
N GLU A 226 33.16 -3.18 -0.32
CA GLU A 226 33.66 -1.84 0.01
C GLU A 226 33.50 -1.53 1.51
N ARG A 227 34.39 -0.66 2.02
CA ARG A 227 34.40 -0.25 3.44
C ARG A 227 33.07 0.44 3.79
N GLY A 228 32.42 -0.01 4.87
CA GLY A 228 31.15 0.55 5.35
C GLY A 228 29.91 -0.30 5.09
N PHE A 229 30.03 -1.42 4.35
CA PHE A 229 28.94 -2.38 4.15
C PHE A 229 29.22 -3.73 4.84
N LEU A 230 30.08 -4.60 4.29
CA LEU A 230 30.53 -5.83 4.96
C LEU A 230 31.85 -5.68 5.69
N VAL A 231 32.70 -4.76 5.24
CA VAL A 231 34.00 -4.48 5.86
C VAL A 231 33.83 -3.32 6.84
N PRO A 232 33.96 -3.53 8.17
CA PRO A 232 33.80 -2.47 9.16
C PRO A 232 34.81 -1.33 8.95
N ASN A 233 34.40 -0.09 9.21
CA ASN A 233 35.25 1.11 9.08
C ASN A 233 36.35 1.24 10.16
N GLY A 234 36.73 0.17 10.85
CA GLY A 234 37.72 0.22 11.91
C GLY A 234 38.32 -1.13 12.26
N ARG A 235 39.52 -1.39 11.74
CA ARG A 235 40.60 -2.12 12.41
C ARG A 235 41.92 -1.52 11.93
N GLU A 236 42.26 -0.37 12.51
CA GLU A 236 43.63 -0.11 12.96
C GLU A 236 43.63 -0.28 14.47
#